data_AF-A0A8J2PSK8-F1
#
_entry.id   AF-A0A8J2PSK8-F1
#
_cell.length_a   1.000
_cell.length_b   1.000
_cell.length_c   1.000
_cell.angle_alpha   90.00
_cell.angle_beta   90.00
_cell.angle_gamma   90.00
#
_symmetry.space_group_name_H-M   'P 1'
#
loop_
_entity.id
_entity.type
_entity.pdbx_description
1 polymer ?
#
loop_
_entity_poly.entity_id
_entity_poly.type
_entity_poly.pdbx_seq_one_letter_code
_entity_poly.pdbx_strand_id
1 'polypeptide(L)'
;MDTIGVITVINITNTVNSFAHLYGTKPYDKSILPAQNAIVGWLALGEGWHNYHHAFPWDYRTSEHGFRYDFTQGLIEFFAWLGLAYDLRTASEYVVKARAERTGDGSLTKVVESFFTSSLVESQDEFRKAQDKGAVL
;
A
#
# COMPACT_ATOMS: atom_id res chain seq x y z
N MET A 1 -13.85 29.13 -0.22
CA MET A 1 -12.89 28.52 0.72
C MET A 1 -12.35 29.63 1.59
N ASP A 2 -12.36 29.45 2.90
CA ASP A 2 -11.74 30.36 3.85
C ASP A 2 -10.22 30.14 3.91
N THR A 3 -9.49 31.12 4.41
CA THR A 3 -8.02 31.12 4.45
C THR A 3 -7.46 29.90 5.18
N ILE A 4 -8.13 29.46 6.25
CA ILE A 4 -7.72 28.29 7.03
C ILE A 4 -7.79 27.03 6.16
N GLY A 5 -8.90 26.81 5.45
CA GLY A 5 -9.05 25.66 4.57
C GLY A 5 -7.97 25.59 3.49
N VAL A 6 -7.62 26.72 2.87
CA VAL A 6 -6.56 26.78 1.84
C VAL A 6 -5.19 26.42 2.44
N ILE A 7 -4.84 27.00 3.59
CA ILE A 7 -3.57 26.71 4.27
C ILE A 7 -3.49 25.24 4.65
N THR A 8 -4.57 24.65 5.16
CA THR A 8 -4.60 23.24 5.54
C THR A 8 -4.35 22.33 4.35
N VAL A 9 -5.06 22.52 3.22
CA VAL A 9 -4.89 21.69 2.02
C VAL A 9 -3.46 21.78 1.49
N ILE A 10 -2.90 22.98 1.38
CA ILE A 10 -1.52 23.17 0.90
C ILE A 10 -0.52 22.45 1.81
N ASN A 11 -0.68 22.54 3.13
CA ASN A 11 0.22 21.87 4.06
C ASN A 11 0.12 20.34 3.96
N ILE A 12 -1.09 19.79 3.84
CA ILE A 12 -1.29 18.35 3.62
C ILE A 12 -0.57 17.91 2.33
N THR A 13 -0.76 18.62 1.22
CA THR A 13 -0.04 18.32 -0.03
C THR A 13 1.48 18.40 0.14
N ASN A 14 1.98 19.41 0.85
CA ASN A 14 3.42 19.57 1.09
C ASN A 14 4.01 18.45 1.96
N THR A 15 3.21 17.76 2.79
CA THR A 15 3.68 16.58 3.54
C THR A 15 4.10 15.44 2.62
N VAL A 16 3.48 15.30 1.44
CA VAL A 16 3.85 14.29 0.44
C VAL A 16 5.27 14.54 -0.07
N ASN A 17 5.63 15.80 -0.34
CA ASN A 17 6.97 16.17 -0.81
C ASN A 17 8.04 16.20 0.29
N SER A 18 7.66 16.10 1.56
CA SER A 18 8.57 16.22 2.70
C SER A 18 8.58 14.94 3.54
N PHE A 19 7.55 14.73 4.37
CA PHE A 19 7.44 13.57 5.25
C PHE A 19 7.50 12.24 4.49
N ALA A 20 6.82 12.10 3.35
CA ALA A 20 6.86 10.86 2.58
C ALA A 20 8.18 10.63 1.81
N HIS A 21 9.09 11.60 1.77
CA HIS A 21 10.46 11.40 1.23
C HIS A 21 11.50 11.14 2.33
N LEU A 22 11.19 11.50 3.57
CA LEU A 22 12.10 11.37 4.71
C LEU A 22 11.79 10.16 5.60
N TYR A 23 10.51 9.83 5.77
CA TYR A 23 10.04 8.87 6.76
C TYR A 23 9.09 7.86 6.12
N GLY A 24 9.47 6.58 6.18
CA GLY A 24 8.67 5.48 5.64
C GLY A 24 9.52 4.28 5.22
N THR A 25 8.87 3.27 4.67
CA THR A 25 9.55 2.10 4.07
C THR A 25 9.72 2.27 2.57
N LYS A 26 10.63 1.52 1.96
CA LYS A 26 10.90 1.54 0.51
C LYS A 26 10.79 0.14 -0.11
N PRO A 27 9.59 -0.48 -0.07
CA PRO A 27 9.37 -1.85 -0.47
C PRO A 27 9.64 -2.14 -1.95
N TYR A 28 9.52 -1.14 -2.85
CA TYR A 28 9.66 -1.36 -4.30
C TYR A 28 11.00 -0.87 -4.82
N ASP A 29 11.50 0.27 -4.35
CA ASP A 29 12.80 0.78 -4.76
C ASP A 29 13.47 1.58 -3.62
N LYS A 30 14.51 1.01 -3.03
CA LYS A 30 15.28 1.65 -1.95
C LYS A 30 16.30 2.68 -2.43
N SER A 31 16.59 2.71 -3.73
CA SER A 31 17.57 3.63 -4.33
C SER A 31 17.02 5.04 -4.54
N ILE A 32 15.70 5.19 -4.54
CA ILE A 32 15.02 6.48 -4.65
C ILE A 32 14.65 7.04 -3.27
N LEU A 33 14.44 8.35 -3.17
CA LEU A 33 14.04 9.02 -1.93
C LEU A 33 12.59 8.74 -1.47
N PRO A 34 11.57 8.73 -2.36
CA PRO A 34 10.17 8.44 -2.01
C PRO A 34 10.01 7.19 -1.16
N ALA A 35 9.22 7.30 -0.08
CA ALA A 35 8.91 6.23 0.85
C ALA A 35 7.39 6.02 0.98
N GLN A 36 6.98 4.81 1.38
CA GLN A 36 5.61 4.52 1.80
C GLN A 36 5.40 5.09 3.21
N ASN A 37 4.41 5.97 3.35
CA ASN A 37 4.02 6.53 4.63
C ASN A 37 2.49 6.47 4.80
N ALA A 38 2.02 5.53 5.62
CA ALA A 38 0.59 5.31 5.83
C ALA A 38 -0.13 6.53 6.43
N ILE A 39 0.53 7.31 7.30
CA ILE A 39 -0.08 8.51 7.89
C ILE A 39 -0.33 9.56 6.80
N VAL A 40 0.67 9.79 5.94
CA VAL A 40 0.51 10.69 4.79
C VAL A 40 -0.53 10.12 3.82
N GLY A 41 -0.59 8.79 3.64
CA GLY A 41 -1.60 8.14 2.79
C GLY A 41 -3.02 8.44 3.26
N TRP A 42 -3.26 8.37 4.57
CA TRP A 42 -4.56 8.71 5.15
C TRP A 42 -4.89 10.21 5.06
N LEU A 43 -3.92 11.10 5.32
CA LEU A 43 -4.15 12.54 5.29
C LEU A 43 -4.30 13.10 3.87
N ALA A 44 -3.54 12.55 2.93
CA ALA A 44 -3.49 12.97 1.52
C ALA A 44 -4.31 12.05 0.60
N LEU A 45 -5.28 11.30 1.16
CA LEU A 45 -6.27 10.52 0.41
C LEU A 45 -5.71 9.42 -0.53
N GLY A 46 -4.50 8.93 -0.27
CA GLY A 46 -3.82 7.87 -1.04
C GLY A 46 -2.39 8.21 -1.41
N GLU A 47 -2.04 9.49 -1.54
CA GLU A 47 -0.75 9.94 -2.11
C GLU A 47 0.50 9.62 -1.25
N GLY A 48 0.32 9.08 -0.04
CA GLY A 48 1.41 8.65 0.83
C GLY A 48 2.06 7.32 0.44
N TRP A 49 1.49 6.60 -0.53
CA TRP A 49 2.10 5.42 -1.13
C TRP A 49 3.15 5.80 -2.19
N HIS A 50 4.07 6.69 -1.79
CA HIS A 50 4.93 7.43 -2.69
C HIS A 50 6.08 6.59 -3.27
N ASN A 51 6.55 5.55 -2.57
CA ASN A 51 7.54 4.63 -3.14
C ASN A 51 6.94 3.81 -4.28
N TYR A 52 5.68 3.38 -4.16
CA TYR A 52 4.97 2.68 -5.23
C TYR A 52 4.74 3.61 -6.43
N HIS A 53 4.19 4.80 -6.17
CA HIS A 53 3.90 5.78 -7.21
C HIS A 53 5.12 6.13 -8.06
N HIS A 54 6.30 6.31 -7.44
CA HIS A 54 7.54 6.57 -8.18
C HIS A 54 8.13 5.33 -8.85
N ALA A 55 7.86 4.12 -8.35
CA ALA A 55 8.28 2.87 -8.99
C ALA A 55 7.43 2.53 -10.23
N PHE A 56 6.15 2.90 -10.22
CA PHE A 56 5.16 2.61 -11.26
C PHE A 56 4.35 3.86 -11.65
N PRO A 57 4.98 4.91 -12.22
CA PRO A 57 4.31 6.19 -12.49
C PRO A 57 3.20 6.12 -13.54
N TRP A 58 3.06 4.99 -14.24
CA TRP A 58 1.99 4.74 -15.22
C TRP A 58 0.79 3.97 -14.65
N ASP A 59 0.87 3.47 -13.41
CA ASP A 59 -0.28 2.86 -12.74
C ASP A 59 -1.24 3.99 -12.33
N TYR A 60 -2.53 3.85 -12.64
CA TYR A 60 -3.52 4.85 -12.23
C TYR A 60 -3.70 4.87 -10.70
N ARG A 61 -3.33 3.78 -10.03
CA ARG A 61 -3.37 3.63 -8.57
C ARG A 61 -2.07 4.15 -7.98
N THR A 62 -2.15 4.71 -6.78
CA THR A 62 -0.94 5.07 -6.03
C THR A 62 -0.40 3.91 -5.19
N SER A 63 -1.15 2.80 -5.08
CA SER A 63 -0.77 1.63 -4.30
C SER A 63 -1.31 0.31 -4.85
N GLU A 64 -0.81 -0.80 -4.30
CA GLU A 64 -1.34 -2.15 -4.53
C GLU A 64 -2.47 -2.54 -3.57
N HIS A 65 -2.79 -1.70 -2.58
CA HIS A 65 -3.64 -2.06 -1.42
C HIS A 65 -5.15 -1.84 -1.64
N GLY A 66 -5.55 -1.31 -2.79
CA GLY A 66 -6.95 -1.09 -3.14
C GLY A 66 -7.61 0.10 -2.42
N PHE A 67 -8.92 0.30 -2.68
CA PHE A 67 -9.66 1.50 -2.28
C PHE A 67 -9.63 1.83 -0.78
N ARG A 68 -9.44 0.82 0.09
CA ARG A 68 -9.45 1.00 1.55
C ARG A 68 -8.31 1.89 2.04
N TYR A 69 -7.23 1.94 1.27
CA TYR A 69 -6.01 2.66 1.61
C TYR A 69 -5.67 3.77 0.61
N ASP A 70 -6.41 3.86 -0.48
CA ASP A 70 -6.28 4.87 -1.52
C ASP A 70 -7.68 5.32 -1.95
N PHE A 71 -8.13 6.46 -1.41
CA PHE A 71 -9.46 7.00 -1.71
C PHE A 71 -9.55 7.50 -3.15
N THR A 72 -8.45 8.06 -3.67
CA THR A 72 -8.37 8.52 -5.06
C THR A 72 -8.56 7.36 -6.04
N GLN A 73 -7.96 6.19 -5.77
CA GLN A 73 -8.22 4.98 -6.54
C GLN A 73 -9.72 4.64 -6.58
N GLY A 74 -10.40 4.62 -5.43
CA GLY A 74 -11.83 4.33 -5.36
C GLY A 74 -12.70 5.34 -6.12
N LEU A 75 -12.32 6.62 -6.10
CA LEU A 75 -13.00 7.67 -6.85
C LEU A 75 -12.83 7.48 -8.37
N ILE A 76 -11.62 7.13 -8.84
CA ILE A 76 -11.37 6.84 -10.25
C ILE A 76 -12.17 5.60 -10.69
N GLU A 77 -12.19 4.54 -9.89
CA GLU A 77 -12.97 3.33 -10.16
C GLU A 77 -14.47 3.61 -10.21
N PHE A 78 -14.98 4.48 -9.35
CA PHE A 78 -16.37 4.94 -9.41
C PHE A 78 -16.67 5.67 -10.73
N PHE A 79 -15.79 6.56 -11.18
CA PHE A 79 -15.96 7.21 -12.49
C PHE A 79 -15.82 6.24 -13.65
N ALA A 80 -14.96 5.23 -13.54
CA ALA A 80 -14.86 4.17 -14.54
C ALA A 80 -16.14 3.32 -14.62
N TRP A 81 -16.74 3.03 -13.46
CA TRP A 81 -18.05 2.36 -13.40
C TRP A 81 -19.17 3.18 -14.06
N LEU A 82 -19.13 4.50 -13.95
CA LEU A 82 -20.03 5.41 -14.67
C LEU A 82 -19.71 5.56 -16.17
N GLY A 83 -18.62 4.96 -16.65
CA GLY A 83 -18.14 5.12 -18.04
C GLY A 83 -17.46 6.47 -18.32
N LEU A 84 -17.10 7.23 -17.28
CA LEU A 84 -16.45 8.54 -17.39
C LEU A 84 -14.92 8.44 -17.39
N ALA A 85 -14.36 7.33 -16.91
CA ALA A 85 -12.94 6.99 -17.01
C ALA A 85 -12.77 5.64 -17.73
N TYR A 86 -11.72 5.52 -18.53
CA TYR A 86 -11.40 4.32 -19.32
C TYR A 86 -9.88 4.17 -19.47
N ASP A 87 -9.44 3.04 -20.03
CA ASP A 87 -8.02 2.69 -20.22
C ASP A 87 -7.16 2.81 -18.95
N LEU A 88 -7.74 2.44 -17.80
CA LEU A 88 -7.05 2.40 -16.52
C LEU A 88 -5.90 1.39 -16.58
N ARG A 89 -4.66 1.88 -16.50
CA ARG A 89 -3.44 1.07 -16.56
C ARG A 89 -3.03 0.63 -15.16
N THR A 90 -2.76 -0.65 -14.98
CA THR A 90 -2.30 -1.23 -13.71
C THR A 90 -0.99 -1.98 -13.89
N ALA A 91 -0.10 -1.87 -12.91
CA ALA A 91 1.02 -2.78 -12.79
C ALA A 91 0.50 -4.16 -12.36
N SER A 92 0.84 -5.20 -13.12
CA SER A 92 0.51 -6.58 -12.76
C SER A 92 1.22 -6.99 -11.47
N GLU A 93 0.60 -7.83 -10.65
CA GLU A 93 1.18 -8.32 -9.39
C GLU A 93 2.57 -8.95 -9.58
N TYR A 94 2.78 -9.66 -10.69
CA TYR A 94 4.08 -10.23 -11.05
C TYR A 94 5.16 -9.14 -11.19
N VAL A 95 4.88 -8.07 -11.93
CA VAL A 95 5.81 -6.95 -12.14
C VAL A 95 6.08 -6.22 -10.82
N VAL A 96 5.06 -6.03 -9.99
CA VAL A 96 5.20 -5.38 -8.68
C VAL A 96 6.10 -6.20 -7.76
N LYS A 97 5.82 -7.50 -7.63
CA LYS A 97 6.63 -8.43 -6.83
C LYS A 97 8.07 -8.51 -7.33
N ALA A 98 8.27 -8.67 -8.64
CA ALA A 98 9.60 -8.74 -9.23
C ALA A 98 10.41 -7.45 -8.99
N ARG A 99 9.76 -6.28 -9.00
CA ARG A 99 10.42 -5.00 -8.66
C ARG A 99 10.81 -4.95 -7.19
N ALA A 100 9.90 -5.33 -6.29
CA ALA A 100 10.15 -5.37 -4.86
C ALA A 100 11.30 -6.32 -4.49
N GLU A 101 11.36 -7.50 -5.09
CA GLU A 101 12.46 -8.45 -4.89
C GLU A 101 13.80 -7.92 -5.44
N ARG A 102 13.77 -7.23 -6.58
CA ARG A 102 14.98 -6.72 -7.24
C ARG A 102 15.57 -5.48 -6.57
N THR A 103 14.73 -4.52 -6.18
CA THR A 103 15.17 -3.18 -5.73
C THR A 103 14.61 -2.75 -4.38
N GLY A 104 13.71 -3.52 -3.78
CA GLY A 104 13.11 -3.20 -2.49
C GLY A 104 14.09 -3.25 -1.31
N ASP A 105 13.67 -2.63 -0.21
CA ASP A 105 14.33 -2.70 1.09
C ASP A 105 13.98 -3.96 1.92
N GLY A 106 13.13 -4.84 1.37
CA GLY A 106 12.66 -6.07 2.04
C GLY A 106 11.53 -5.86 3.05
N SER A 107 11.01 -4.64 3.20
CA SER A 107 9.87 -4.37 4.09
C SER A 107 8.57 -5.05 3.63
N LEU A 108 8.42 -5.27 2.32
CA LEU A 108 7.27 -5.99 1.75
C LEU A 108 7.28 -7.47 2.18
N THR A 109 8.44 -8.12 2.09
CA THR A 109 8.62 -9.54 2.38
C THR A 109 8.37 -9.85 3.86
N LYS A 110 8.79 -8.97 4.76
CA LYS A 110 8.59 -9.13 6.22
C LYS A 110 7.12 -9.16 6.61
N VAL A 111 6.27 -8.37 5.95
CA VAL A 111 4.82 -8.36 6.21
C VAL A 111 4.20 -9.67 5.73
N VAL A 112 4.54 -10.12 4.52
CA VAL A 112 4.04 -11.39 3.97
C VAL A 112 4.49 -12.58 4.83
N GLU A 113 5.77 -12.63 5.22
CA GLU A 113 6.30 -13.65 6.12
C GLU A 113 5.64 -13.61 7.50
N SER A 114 5.33 -12.43 8.06
CA SER A 114 4.65 -12.36 9.36
C SER A 114 3.21 -12.87 9.27
N PHE A 115 2.49 -12.59 8.18
CA PHE A 115 1.14 -13.13 7.97
C PHE A 115 1.14 -14.64 7.77
N PHE A 116 2.06 -15.18 6.96
CA PHE A 116 2.21 -16.63 6.78
C PHE A 116 2.67 -17.35 8.04
N THR A 117 3.60 -16.76 8.80
CA THR A 117 4.05 -17.34 10.07
C THR A 117 2.90 -17.35 11.08
N SER A 118 2.13 -16.26 11.16
CA SER A 118 0.95 -16.18 12.03
C SER A 118 -0.10 -17.25 11.68
N SER A 119 -0.39 -17.44 10.39
CA SER A 119 -1.39 -18.45 9.96
C SER A 119 -0.90 -19.89 10.18
N LEU A 120 0.39 -20.15 9.98
CA LEU A 120 0.99 -21.46 10.29
C LEU A 120 0.97 -21.76 11.79
N VAL A 121 1.30 -20.79 12.64
CA VAL A 121 1.23 -20.94 14.10
C VAL A 121 -0.21 -21.20 14.55
N GLU A 122 -1.17 -20.46 14.02
CA GLU A 122 -2.60 -20.65 14.32
C GLU A 122 -3.09 -22.04 13.88
N SER A 123 -2.66 -22.52 12.71
CA SER A 123 -2.99 -23.89 12.25
C SER A 123 -2.38 -24.99 13.12
N GLN A 124 -1.14 -24.80 13.62
CA GLN A 124 -0.46 -25.74 14.51
C GLN A 124 -1.14 -25.77 15.89
N ASP A 125 -1.56 -24.62 16.40
CA ASP A 125 -2.26 -24.52 17.68
C ASP A 125 -3.66 -25.16 17.63
N GLU A 126 -4.40 -25.00 16.53
CA GLU A 126 -5.68 -25.69 16.32
C GLU A 126 -5.49 -27.22 16.21
N PHE A 127 -4.45 -27.67 15.50
CA PHE A 127 -4.11 -29.10 15.43
C PHE A 127 -3.74 -29.68 16.80
N ARG A 128 -2.92 -28.96 17.59
CA ARG A 128 -2.54 -29.38 18.94
C ARG A 128 -3.76 -29.46 19.88
N LYS A 129 -4.65 -28.48 19.82
CA LYS A 129 -5.93 -28.52 20.57
C LYS A 129 -6.83 -29.69 20.15
N ALA A 130 -6.80 -30.09 18.87
CA ALA A 130 -7.55 -31.23 18.39
C ALA A 130 -6.96 -32.57 18.88
N GLN A 131 -5.64 -32.68 18.98
CA GLN A 131 -4.95 -33.84 19.58
C GLN A 131 -5.22 -33.95 21.08
N ASP A 132 -5.15 -32.83 21.83
CA ASP A 132 -5.40 -32.81 23.28
C ASP A 132 -6.85 -33.15 23.65
N LYS A 133 -7.80 -32.92 22.74
CA LYS A 133 -9.22 -33.30 22.90
C LYS A 133 -9.52 -34.75 22.52
N GLY A 134 -8.52 -35.54 22.13
CA GLY A 134 -8.69 -36.95 21.74
C GLY A 134 -9.54 -37.13 20.48
N ALA A 135 -9.64 -36.12 19.62
CA ALA A 135 -10.55 -36.11 18.47
C ALA A 135 -9.93 -36.68 17.17
N VAL A 136 -8.78 -37.34 17.24
CA VAL A 136 -8.14 -38.01 16.10
C VAL A 136 -8.11 -39.51 16.37
N LEU A 137 -9.06 -40.22 15.75
CA LEU A 137 -8.97 -41.64 15.40
C LEU A 137 -8.36 -41.75 13.99
#